data_AF-A0A7S0KBT4-F1
#
_entry.id   AF-A0A7S0KBT4-F1
#
_cell.length_a   1.000
_cell.length_b   1.000
_cell.length_c   1.000
_cell.angle_alpha   90.00
_cell.angle_beta   90.00
_cell.angle_gamma   90.00
#
_symmetry.space_group_name_H-M   'P 1'
#
loop_
_entity.id
_entity.type
_entity.pdbx_description
1 polymer ?
#
loop_
_entity_poly.entity_id
_entity_poly.type
_entity_poly.pdbx_seq_one_letter_code
_entity_poly.pdbx_strand_id
1 'polypeptide(L)'
;IFSATIGSIFCCYVGQPLDTVKVRMQTTPEVYNGVVSTFANIIRSEGFPALWKGAIPTAAGMAAENAMAFGVNEGLKRAFPDPNDEKKENNGRPDLIRPFLMGTITGCCSALVLLPSEIIKAKTQVEVGKVSSNDIVKRMMKEQGIRSMFCGLDSQLMRDGPFYAVFFGGYELSCYLFKTYVPTMPDEL
;
A
#
# COMPACT_ATOMS: atom_id res chain seq x y z
N ILE A 1 -10.66 -1.31 -13.27
CA ILE A 1 -10.11 -0.10 -12.59
C ILE A 1 -11.14 0.50 -11.65
N PHE A 2 -12.28 1.01 -12.12
CA PHE A 2 -13.30 1.62 -11.24
C PHE A 2 -13.80 0.71 -10.11
N SER A 3 -14.10 -0.56 -10.40
CA SER A 3 -14.51 -1.54 -9.38
C SER A 3 -13.42 -1.77 -8.33
N ALA A 4 -12.16 -1.89 -8.77
CA ALA A 4 -11.00 -2.05 -7.89
C ALA A 4 -10.79 -0.83 -6.99
N THR A 5 -10.87 0.39 -7.54
CA THR A 5 -10.72 1.62 -6.76
C THR A 5 -11.84 1.79 -5.74
N ILE A 6 -13.09 1.51 -6.11
CA ILE A 6 -14.24 1.60 -5.19
C ILE A 6 -14.14 0.56 -4.07
N GLY A 7 -13.81 -0.69 -4.40
CA GLY A 7 -13.60 -1.75 -3.40
C GLY A 7 -12.48 -1.41 -2.43
N SER A 8 -11.37 -0.87 -2.95
CA SER A 8 -10.24 -0.37 -2.18
C SER A 8 -10.62 0.75 -1.21
N ILE A 9 -11.36 1.76 -1.68
CA ILE A 9 -11.84 2.86 -0.82
C ILE A 9 -12.74 2.34 0.29
N PHE A 10 -13.66 1.42 -0.04
CA PHE A 10 -14.57 0.85 0.95
C PHE A 10 -13.83 0.01 2.00
N CYS A 11 -12.88 -0.82 1.58
CA CYS A 11 -12.02 -1.58 2.47
C CYS A 11 -11.24 -0.67 3.41
N CYS A 12 -10.63 0.41 2.89
CA CYS A 12 -9.95 1.40 3.71
C CYS A 12 -10.90 2.10 4.68
N TYR A 13 -12.12 2.43 4.25
CA TYR A 13 -13.11 3.09 5.10
C TYR A 13 -13.55 2.21 6.28
N VAL A 14 -13.71 0.90 6.04
CA VAL A 14 -14.03 -0.08 7.09
C VAL A 14 -12.84 -0.34 8.03
N GLY A 15 -11.61 -0.40 7.48
CA GLY A 15 -10.39 -0.66 8.25
C GLY A 15 -9.81 0.57 8.97
N GLN A 16 -10.12 1.78 8.52
CA GLN A 16 -9.59 3.05 9.03
C GLN A 16 -9.70 3.22 10.56
N PRO A 17 -10.84 2.89 11.21
CA PRO A 17 -10.93 2.96 12.66
C PRO A 17 -9.89 2.09 13.39
N LEU A 18 -9.64 0.89 12.89
CA LEU A 18 -8.64 -0.03 13.46
C LEU A 18 -7.22 0.44 13.17
N ASP A 19 -6.96 0.95 11.95
CA ASP A 19 -5.68 1.57 11.60
C ASP A 19 -5.35 2.74 12.53
N THR A 20 -6.32 3.63 12.79
CA THR A 20 -6.13 4.80 13.66
C THR A 20 -5.84 4.38 15.09
N VAL A 21 -6.54 3.37 15.62
CA VAL A 21 -6.25 2.81 16.96
C VAL A 21 -4.84 2.22 17.00
N LYS A 22 -4.47 1.39 16.01
CA LYS A 22 -3.16 0.75 15.91
C LYS A 22 -2.03 1.78 15.89
N VAL A 23 -2.12 2.79 15.02
CA VAL A 23 -1.08 3.83 14.90
C VAL A 23 -0.92 4.58 16.21
N ARG A 24 -2.01 4.96 16.89
CA ARG A 24 -1.93 5.67 18.17
C ARG A 24 -1.32 4.84 19.29
N MET A 25 -1.65 3.54 19.33
CA MET A 25 -1.01 2.62 20.26
C MET A 25 0.49 2.47 19.99
N GLN A 26 0.90 2.46 18.72
CA GLN A 26 2.31 2.35 18.32
C GLN A 26 3.10 3.63 18.58
N THR A 27 2.48 4.80 18.44
CA THR A 27 3.16 6.09 18.56
C THR A 27 3.14 6.65 19.97
N THR A 28 2.15 6.29 20.78
CA THR A 28 1.97 6.80 22.15
C THR A 28 1.54 5.68 23.10
N PRO A 29 2.40 4.67 23.32
CA PRO A 29 2.05 3.50 24.13
C PRO A 29 1.73 3.86 25.59
N GLU A 30 2.34 4.91 26.14
CA GLU A 30 2.14 5.34 27.53
C GLU A 30 0.68 5.72 27.85
N VAL A 31 -0.03 6.30 26.88
CA VAL A 31 -1.41 6.75 27.02
C VAL A 31 -2.41 5.67 26.57
N TYR A 32 -1.99 4.77 25.70
CA TYR A 32 -2.84 3.85 24.96
C TYR A 32 -2.43 2.37 25.15
N ASN A 33 -2.66 1.84 26.36
CA ASN A 33 -2.26 0.48 26.76
C ASN A 33 -3.22 -0.64 26.30
N GLY A 34 -4.26 -0.34 25.51
CA GLY A 34 -5.24 -1.34 25.08
C GLY A 34 -6.14 -0.88 23.94
N VAL A 35 -6.58 -1.81 23.09
CA VAL A 35 -7.38 -1.51 21.88
C VAL A 35 -8.71 -0.85 22.25
N VAL A 36 -9.44 -1.44 23.20
CA VAL A 36 -10.77 -0.98 23.62
C VAL A 36 -10.68 0.36 24.38
N SER A 37 -9.70 0.50 25.26
CA SER A 37 -9.47 1.76 26.00
C SER A 37 -9.05 2.89 25.07
N THR A 38 -8.22 2.59 24.07
CA THR A 38 -7.81 3.56 23.04
C THR A 38 -8.99 4.01 22.19
N PHE A 39 -9.82 3.06 21.73
CA PHE A 39 -11.03 3.38 20.98
C PHE A 39 -11.99 4.27 21.77
N ALA A 40 -12.27 3.94 23.03
CA ALA A 40 -13.11 4.73 23.92
C ALA A 40 -12.52 6.13 24.18
N ASN A 41 -11.20 6.22 24.39
CA ASN A 41 -10.51 7.49 24.60
C ASN A 41 -10.57 8.38 23.36
N ILE A 42 -10.42 7.83 22.15
CA ILE A 42 -10.51 8.60 20.89
C ILE A 42 -11.90 9.20 20.76
N ILE A 43 -12.95 8.39 20.94
CA ILE A 43 -14.34 8.87 20.83
C ILE A 43 -14.63 9.94 21.90
N ARG A 44 -14.13 9.77 23.12
CA ARG A 44 -14.38 10.71 24.22
C ARG A 44 -13.60 12.02 24.08
N SER A 45 -12.38 11.98 23.55
CA SER A 45 -11.50 13.16 23.46
C SER A 45 -11.70 13.95 22.17
N GLU A 46 -11.93 13.28 21.05
CA GLU A 46 -11.95 13.91 19.72
C GLU A 46 -13.27 13.72 18.96
N GLY A 47 -14.10 12.79 19.42
CA GLY A 47 -15.38 12.45 18.81
C GLY A 47 -15.28 11.29 17.81
N PHE A 48 -16.45 10.79 17.41
CA PHE A 48 -16.59 9.72 16.43
C PHE A 48 -15.87 9.93 15.07
N PRO A 49 -15.87 11.13 14.44
CA PRO A 49 -15.23 11.32 13.14
C PRO A 49 -13.69 11.25 13.20
N ALA A 50 -13.09 11.28 14.40
CA ALA A 50 -11.64 11.16 14.55
C ALA A 50 -11.09 9.80 14.12
N LEU A 51 -11.92 8.75 14.08
CA LEU A 51 -11.54 7.40 13.65
C LEU A 51 -11.19 7.32 12.16
N TRP A 52 -11.75 8.21 11.33
CA TRP A 52 -11.50 8.31 9.88
C TRP A 52 -10.47 9.38 9.51
N LYS A 53 -9.64 9.77 10.48
CA LYS A 53 -8.51 10.65 10.20
C LYS A 53 -7.54 9.97 9.25
N GLY A 54 -7.18 10.70 8.19
CA GLY A 54 -6.31 10.18 7.15
C GLY A 54 -7.03 9.41 6.05
N ALA A 55 -8.38 9.31 6.05
CA ALA A 55 -9.13 8.68 4.96
C ALA A 55 -8.83 9.32 3.60
N ILE A 56 -8.83 10.65 3.55
CA ILE A 56 -8.61 11.44 2.34
C ILE A 56 -7.21 11.20 1.74
N PRO A 57 -6.10 11.39 2.49
CA PRO A 57 -4.78 11.11 1.94
C PRO A 57 -4.60 9.62 1.57
N THR A 58 -5.24 8.70 2.30
CA THR A 58 -5.23 7.27 1.93
C THR A 58 -5.89 7.03 0.57
N ALA A 59 -7.11 7.54 0.37
CA ALA A 59 -7.83 7.38 -0.89
C ALA A 59 -7.10 8.04 -2.07
N ALA A 60 -6.51 9.23 -1.85
CA ALA A 60 -5.70 9.90 -2.85
C ALA A 60 -4.45 9.08 -3.21
N GLY A 61 -3.76 8.51 -2.21
CA GLY A 61 -2.60 7.63 -2.41
C GLY A 61 -2.95 6.41 -3.26
N MET A 62 -4.05 5.72 -2.96
CA MET A 62 -4.49 4.55 -3.73
C MET A 62 -4.87 4.89 -5.16
N ALA A 63 -5.52 6.02 -5.39
CA ALA A 63 -5.86 6.47 -6.74
C ALA A 63 -4.58 6.75 -7.56
N ALA A 64 -3.60 7.41 -6.94
CA ALA A 64 -2.33 7.76 -7.57
C ALA A 64 -1.45 6.52 -7.83
N GLU A 65 -1.40 5.58 -6.90
CA GLU A 65 -0.70 4.30 -7.06
C GLU A 65 -1.26 3.50 -8.24
N ASN A 66 -2.59 3.36 -8.31
CA ASN A 66 -3.22 2.65 -9.42
C ASN A 66 -2.95 3.35 -10.76
N ALA A 67 -3.12 4.67 -10.82
CA ALA A 67 -2.85 5.44 -12.02
C ALA A 67 -1.41 5.26 -12.51
N MET A 68 -0.44 5.25 -11.58
CA MET A 68 0.95 5.04 -11.95
C MET A 68 1.23 3.60 -12.36
N ALA A 69 0.73 2.61 -11.63
CA ALA A 69 0.93 1.20 -11.97
C ALA A 69 0.47 0.92 -13.40
N PHE A 70 -0.70 1.44 -13.81
CA PHE A 70 -1.17 1.32 -15.20
C PHE A 70 -0.29 2.11 -16.18
N GLY A 71 0.04 3.37 -15.89
CA GLY A 71 0.83 4.19 -16.79
C GLY A 71 2.24 3.63 -17.05
N VAL A 72 2.90 3.12 -16.01
CA VAL A 72 4.25 2.53 -16.11
C VAL A 72 4.17 1.17 -16.80
N ASN A 73 3.17 0.34 -16.49
CA ASN A 73 2.98 -0.94 -17.18
C ASN A 73 2.67 -0.77 -18.67
N GLU A 74 1.81 0.19 -19.05
CA GLU A 74 1.53 0.51 -20.46
C GLU A 74 2.77 1.06 -21.16
N GLY A 75 3.51 1.96 -20.49
CA GLY A 75 4.77 2.51 -21.00
C GLY A 75 5.83 1.43 -21.23
N LEU A 76 6.02 0.51 -20.28
CA LEU A 76 6.95 -0.61 -20.38
C LEU A 76 6.58 -1.58 -21.49
N LYS A 77 5.29 -1.94 -21.61
CA LYS A 77 4.80 -2.79 -22.70
C LYS A 77 4.99 -2.15 -24.07
N ARG A 78 4.84 -0.83 -24.17
CA ARG A 78 5.05 -0.09 -25.42
C ARG A 78 6.53 0.08 -25.77
N ALA A 79 7.40 0.19 -24.76
CA ALA A 79 8.84 0.30 -24.94
C ALA A 79 9.51 -1.05 -25.26
N PHE A 80 8.98 -2.15 -24.71
CA PHE A 80 9.43 -3.51 -24.96
C PHE A 80 8.26 -4.37 -25.49
N PRO A 81 7.80 -4.14 -26.73
CA PRO A 81 6.77 -4.97 -27.33
C PRO A 81 7.32 -6.39 -27.55
N ASP A 82 6.73 -7.38 -26.87
CA ASP A 82 7.16 -8.78 -26.99
C ASP A 82 6.33 -9.46 -28.10
N PRO A 83 6.94 -9.92 -29.21
CA PRO A 83 6.20 -10.59 -30.30
C PRO A 83 5.66 -11.97 -29.94
N ASN A 84 5.91 -12.46 -28.72
CA ASN A 84 5.62 -13.81 -28.26
C ASN A 84 4.68 -13.87 -27.03
N ASP A 85 4.01 -12.78 -26.65
CA ASP A 85 3.05 -12.79 -25.53
C ASP A 85 1.94 -13.85 -25.73
N GLU A 86 1.49 -14.07 -26.96
CA GLU A 86 0.49 -15.10 -27.29
C GLU A 86 1.03 -16.55 -27.31
N LYS A 87 2.35 -16.75 -27.38
CA LYS A 87 2.98 -18.10 -27.49
C LYS A 87 3.52 -18.64 -26.16
N LYS A 88 3.61 -17.80 -25.11
CA LYS A 88 4.13 -18.18 -23.78
C LYS A 88 3.16 -19.02 -22.95
N GLU A 89 1.86 -19.00 -23.26
CA GLU A 89 0.85 -19.87 -22.63
C GLU A 89 1.07 -21.35 -22.99
N ASN A 90 1.67 -21.64 -24.16
CA ASN A 90 1.82 -23.01 -24.68
C ASN A 90 3.20 -23.66 -24.49
N ASN A 91 4.21 -22.94 -23.99
CA ASN A 91 5.56 -23.47 -23.85
C ASN A 91 6.06 -23.22 -22.42
N GLY A 92 6.02 -24.26 -21.58
CA GLY A 92 6.19 -24.23 -20.12
C GLY A 92 7.56 -23.81 -19.57
N ARG A 93 8.23 -22.81 -20.17
CA ARG A 93 9.36 -22.10 -19.56
C ARG A 93 8.86 -20.74 -19.07
N PRO A 94 8.64 -20.57 -17.76
CA PRO A 94 8.20 -19.31 -17.24
C PRO A 94 9.41 -18.36 -17.29
N ASP A 95 9.34 -17.36 -18.16
CA ASP A 95 10.34 -16.30 -18.27
C ASP A 95 10.08 -15.29 -17.15
N LEU A 96 10.48 -15.63 -15.91
CA LEU A 96 10.18 -14.84 -14.70
C LEU A 96 10.95 -13.51 -14.68
N ILE A 97 12.13 -13.44 -15.31
CA ILE A 97 13.05 -12.30 -15.16
C ILE A 97 12.47 -11.01 -15.77
N ARG A 98 11.76 -11.11 -16.91
CA ARG A 98 11.14 -9.95 -17.58
C ARG A 98 9.97 -9.33 -16.79
N PRO A 99 8.92 -10.08 -16.42
CA PRO A 99 7.84 -9.55 -15.58
C PRO A 99 8.34 -9.13 -14.20
N PHE A 100 9.39 -9.76 -13.67
CA PHE A 100 10.04 -9.32 -12.43
C PHE A 100 10.73 -7.95 -12.58
N LEU A 101 11.49 -7.74 -13.67
CA LEU A 101 12.11 -6.44 -13.96
C LEU A 101 11.07 -5.33 -14.22
N MET A 102 10.02 -5.64 -14.99
CA MET A 102 8.92 -4.70 -15.21
C MET A 102 8.19 -4.39 -13.90
N GLY A 103 7.88 -5.40 -13.09
CA GLY A 103 7.22 -5.24 -11.80
C GLY A 103 8.06 -4.45 -10.79
N THR A 104 9.38 -4.65 -10.77
CA THR A 104 10.29 -3.88 -9.88
C THR A 104 10.41 -2.42 -10.31
N ILE A 105 10.49 -2.12 -11.62
CA ILE A 105 10.47 -0.74 -12.12
C ILE A 105 9.13 -0.06 -11.79
N THR A 106 8.01 -0.73 -12.08
CA THR A 106 6.68 -0.23 -11.75
C THR A 106 6.53 0.01 -10.26
N GLY A 107 6.97 -0.93 -9.41
CA GLY A 107 6.90 -0.79 -7.95
C GLY A 107 7.73 0.37 -7.41
N CYS A 108 8.97 0.54 -7.89
CA CYS A 108 9.82 1.66 -7.51
C CYS A 108 9.21 3.00 -7.90
N CYS A 109 8.64 3.10 -9.10
CA CYS A 109 7.93 4.30 -9.52
C CYS A 109 6.71 4.53 -8.60
N SER A 110 5.86 3.51 -8.40
CA SER A 110 4.63 3.64 -7.60
C SER A 110 4.92 4.09 -6.17
N ALA A 111 5.99 3.60 -5.56
CA ALA A 111 6.43 4.01 -4.24
C ALA A 111 6.72 5.52 -4.17
N LEU A 112 7.31 6.13 -5.20
CA LEU A 112 7.63 7.56 -5.21
C LEU A 112 6.40 8.47 -5.13
N VAL A 113 5.25 8.07 -5.68
CA VAL A 113 4.01 8.85 -5.60
C VAL A 113 3.15 8.45 -4.42
N LEU A 114 3.27 7.22 -3.92
CA LEU A 114 2.55 6.78 -2.73
C LEU A 114 3.12 7.41 -1.44
N LEU A 115 4.44 7.59 -1.37
CA LEU A 115 5.16 8.19 -0.24
C LEU A 115 4.56 9.47 0.35
N PRO A 116 4.30 10.54 -0.43
CA PRO A 116 3.71 11.76 0.11
C PRO A 116 2.36 11.48 0.80
N SER A 117 1.55 10.61 0.20
CA SER A 117 0.23 10.24 0.74
C SER A 117 0.34 9.45 2.04
N GLU A 118 1.30 8.51 2.13
CA GLU A 118 1.57 7.74 3.34
C GLU A 118 2.09 8.62 4.49
N ILE A 119 3.00 9.55 4.23
CA ILE A 119 3.52 10.47 5.25
C ILE A 119 2.42 11.39 5.78
N ILE A 120 1.58 11.94 4.89
CA ILE A 120 0.44 12.78 5.30
C ILE A 120 -0.54 11.95 6.14
N LYS A 121 -0.85 10.70 5.74
CA LYS A 121 -1.71 9.79 6.52
C LYS A 121 -1.13 9.55 7.90
N ALA A 122 0.13 9.15 8.00
CA ALA A 122 0.80 8.83 9.26
C ALA A 122 0.79 10.03 10.22
N LYS A 123 1.19 11.21 9.74
CA LYS A 123 1.17 12.44 10.57
C LYS A 123 -0.24 12.81 11.01
N THR A 124 -1.25 12.68 10.13
CA THR A 124 -2.66 12.94 10.48
C THR A 124 -3.20 12.00 11.54
N GLN A 125 -2.77 10.73 11.54
CA GLN A 125 -3.22 9.74 12.52
C GLN A 125 -2.53 9.88 13.89
N VAL A 126 -1.29 10.36 13.90
CA VAL A 126 -0.50 10.61 15.11
C VAL A 126 -1.00 11.85 15.86
N GLU A 127 -1.41 12.92 15.17
CA GLU A 127 -1.81 14.17 15.82
C GLU A 127 -3.16 14.03 16.56
N VAL A 128 -3.12 14.31 17.86
CA VAL A 128 -4.28 14.29 18.77
C VAL A 128 -5.00 15.64 18.67
N GLY A 129 -6.32 15.62 18.51
CA GLY A 129 -7.17 16.84 18.37
C GLY A 129 -7.74 17.08 16.97
N LYS A 130 -8.60 18.08 16.77
CA LYS A 130 -9.25 18.33 15.46
C LYS A 130 -8.28 18.96 14.46
N VAL A 131 -7.53 18.12 13.74
CA VAL A 131 -6.58 18.58 12.72
C VAL A 131 -7.03 18.10 11.35
N SER A 132 -7.08 19.01 10.38
CA SER A 132 -7.36 18.67 8.99
C SER A 132 -6.07 18.27 8.27
N SER A 133 -6.15 17.28 7.37
CA SER A 133 -5.00 16.89 6.54
C SER A 133 -4.40 18.06 5.76
N ASN A 134 -5.21 19.05 5.38
CA ASN A 134 -4.75 20.26 4.68
C ASN A 134 -3.86 21.15 5.57
N ASP A 135 -4.14 21.21 6.87
CA ASP A 135 -3.35 22.01 7.80
C ASP A 135 -1.98 21.37 8.03
N ILE A 136 -1.95 20.04 8.10
CA ILE A 136 -0.73 19.24 8.21
C ILE A 136 0.15 19.41 6.97
N VAL A 137 -0.44 19.37 5.77
CA VAL A 137 0.28 19.63 4.52
C VAL A 137 0.87 21.03 4.49
N LYS A 138 0.08 22.06 4.85
CA LYS A 138 0.56 23.45 4.91
C LYS A 138 1.71 23.63 5.90
N ARG A 139 1.64 23.01 7.08
CA ARG A 139 2.72 23.03 8.09
C ARG A 139 3.98 22.34 7.59
N MET A 140 3.85 21.14 7.01
CA MET A 140 4.98 20.41 6.42
C MET A 140 5.69 21.24 5.35
N MET A 141 4.93 21.85 4.44
CA MET A 141 5.50 22.70 3.40
C MET A 141 6.22 23.92 3.97
N LYS A 142 5.73 24.49 5.08
CA LYS A 142 6.34 25.66 5.72
C LYS A 142 7.62 25.33 6.50
N GLU A 143 7.69 24.16 7.13
CA GLU A 143 8.80 23.78 8.02
C GLU A 143 9.97 23.12 7.28
N GLN A 144 9.70 22.14 6.42
CA GLN A 144 10.71 21.29 5.78
C GLN A 144 10.59 21.26 4.24
N GLY A 145 9.58 21.93 3.69
CA GLY A 145 9.32 21.97 2.26
C GLY A 145 9.00 20.58 1.68
N ILE A 146 9.22 20.43 0.38
CA ILE A 146 8.87 19.20 -0.36
C ILE A 146 9.71 17.98 0.06
N ARG A 147 10.90 18.21 0.62
CA ARG A 147 11.80 17.13 1.07
C ARG A 147 11.20 16.33 2.23
N SER A 148 10.32 16.93 3.03
CA SER A 148 9.60 16.24 4.10
C SER A 148 8.73 15.10 3.58
N MET A 149 8.20 15.22 2.36
CA MET A 149 7.31 14.24 1.74
C MET A 149 8.03 13.02 1.14
N PHE A 150 9.36 13.06 1.03
CA PHE A 150 10.19 11.96 0.53
C PHE A 150 11.11 11.37 1.60
N CYS A 151 11.03 11.89 2.84
CA CYS A 151 11.82 11.38 3.96
C CYS A 151 11.21 10.05 4.44
N GLY A 152 11.89 8.93 4.16
CA GLY A 152 11.41 7.58 4.49
C GLY A 152 11.30 6.62 3.29
N LEU A 153 11.67 7.05 2.08
CA LEU A 153 11.73 6.18 0.89
C LEU A 153 12.62 4.94 1.11
N ASP A 154 13.75 5.13 1.78
CA ASP A 154 14.68 4.06 2.16
C ASP A 154 14.04 3.06 3.12
N SER A 155 13.37 3.56 4.17
CA SER A 155 12.60 2.74 5.12
C SER A 155 11.48 1.97 4.42
N GLN A 156 10.82 2.60 3.46
CA GLN A 156 9.74 2.00 2.67
C GLN A 156 10.25 0.87 1.77
N LEU A 157 11.31 1.11 1.01
CA LEU A 157 11.92 0.07 0.16
C LEU A 157 12.47 -1.09 1.00
N MET A 158 13.08 -0.79 2.15
CA MET A 158 13.59 -1.80 3.07
C MET A 158 12.48 -2.61 3.75
N ARG A 159 11.29 -2.03 3.96
CA ARG A 159 10.11 -2.75 4.47
C ARG A 159 9.51 -3.64 3.38
N ASP A 160 9.34 -3.10 2.18
CA ASP A 160 8.59 -3.74 1.11
C ASP A 160 9.39 -4.90 0.49
N GLY A 161 10.72 -4.77 0.35
CA GLY A 161 11.58 -5.81 -0.22
C GLY A 161 11.49 -7.17 0.50
N PRO A 162 11.78 -7.25 1.81
CA PRO A 162 11.65 -8.48 2.60
C PRO A 162 10.22 -9.01 2.64
N PHE A 163 9.23 -8.11 2.72
CA PHE A 163 7.81 -8.49 2.70
C PHE A 163 7.46 -9.24 1.40
N TYR A 164 7.83 -8.68 0.25
CA TYR A 164 7.59 -9.34 -1.04
C TYR A 164 8.35 -10.66 -1.18
N ALA A 165 9.60 -10.72 -0.70
CA ALA A 165 10.40 -11.96 -0.73
C ALA A 165 9.73 -13.10 0.06
N VAL A 166 9.25 -12.82 1.27
CA VAL A 166 8.56 -13.81 2.11
C VAL A 166 7.19 -14.17 1.53
N PHE A 167 6.44 -13.18 1.03
CA PHE A 167 5.12 -13.41 0.46
C PHE A 167 5.18 -14.29 -0.80
N PHE A 168 6.00 -13.92 -1.78
CA PHE A 168 6.15 -14.71 -3.01
C PHE A 168 6.83 -16.05 -2.75
N GLY A 169 7.88 -16.09 -1.91
CA GLY A 169 8.54 -17.34 -1.55
C GLY A 169 7.60 -18.32 -0.82
N GLY A 170 6.78 -17.81 0.09
CA GLY A 170 5.75 -18.59 0.77
C GLY A 170 4.65 -19.08 -0.17
N TYR A 171 4.20 -18.24 -1.10
CA TYR A 171 3.21 -18.61 -2.11
C TYR A 171 3.72 -19.70 -3.06
N GLU A 172 4.94 -19.54 -3.60
CA GLU A 172 5.55 -20.55 -4.48
C GLU A 172 5.78 -21.87 -3.75
N LEU A 173 6.27 -21.82 -2.50
CA LEU A 173 6.43 -23.02 -1.68
C LEU A 173 5.08 -23.71 -1.44
N SER A 174 4.03 -22.95 -1.16
CA SER A 174 2.69 -23.49 -0.95
C SER A 174 2.15 -24.14 -2.22
N CYS A 175 2.28 -23.48 -3.38
CA CYS A 175 1.90 -24.04 -4.68
C CYS A 175 2.70 -25.31 -5.02
N TYR A 176 4.01 -25.33 -4.73
CA TYR A 176 4.87 -26.48 -4.96
C TYR A 176 4.46 -27.67 -4.09
N LEU A 177 4.22 -27.44 -2.80
CA LEU A 177 3.73 -28.46 -1.88
C LEU A 177 2.35 -28.98 -2.33
N PHE A 178 1.44 -28.08 -2.72
CA PHE A 178 0.10 -28.46 -3.17
C PHE A 178 0.14 -29.32 -4.44
N LYS A 179 0.98 -28.97 -5.42
CA LYS A 179 1.21 -29.78 -6.65
C LYS A 179 1.83 -31.14 -6.35
N THR A 180 2.65 -31.25 -5.30
CA THR A 180 3.29 -32.51 -4.91
C THR A 180 2.32 -33.45 -4.19
N TYR A 181 1.35 -32.91 -3.44
CA TYR A 181 0.40 -33.70 -2.65
C TYR A 181 -0.96 -33.93 -3.34
N VAL A 182 -1.35 -33.13 -4.33
CA VAL A 182 -2.61 -33.30 -5.09
C VAL A 182 -2.29 -33.40 -6.60
N PRO A 183 -2.12 -34.62 -7.14
CA PRO A 183 -1.76 -34.82 -8.55
C PRO A 183 -2.91 -34.65 -9.55
N THR A 184 -4.06 -34.13 -9.14
CA THR A 184 -5.22 -33.90 -10.02
C THR A 184 -5.81 -32.51 -9.80
N MET A 185 -5.21 -31.50 -10.41
CA MET A 185 -5.96 -30.32 -10.86
C MET A 185 -5.75 -30.20 -12.37
N PRO A 186 -6.83 -30.17 -13.18
CA PRO A 186 -6.73 -29.78 -14.57
C PRO A 186 -6.34 -28.30 -14.62
N ASP A 187 -5.30 -28.00 -15.41
CA ASP A 187 -4.78 -26.66 -15.67
C ASP A 187 -5.78 -25.84 -16.51
N GLU A 188 -6.93 -25.43 -15.95
CA GLU A 188 -7.75 -24.34 -16.51
C GLU A 188 -8.52 -23.61 -15.39
N LEU A 189 -8.07 -22.40 -15.02
CA LEU A 189 -8.86 -21.16 -15.05
C LEU A 189 -8.00 -19.92 -14.77
#